data_AF-A0A6M3LRC3-F1
#
_entry.id   AF-A0A6M3LRC3-F1
#
_cell.length_a   1.000
_cell.length_b   1.000
_cell.length_c   1.000
_cell.angle_alpha   90.00
_cell.angle_beta   90.00
_cell.angle_gamma   90.00
#
_symmetry.space_group_name_H-M   'P 1'
#
loop_
_entity.id
_entity.type
_entity.pdbx_description
1 polymer ?
#
loop_
_entity_poly.entity_id
_entity_poly.type
_entity_poly.pdbx_seq_one_letter_code
_entity_poly.pdbx_strand_id
1 'polypeptide(L)' 'MLYFDRFDICEAYYLYAHDWHGGQWSRLYEVFDRLHKLKFKPGPLFGYWSLSENGKNIYNGLVERRHMQ' A
#
# COMPACT_ATOMS: atom_id res chain seq x y z
N MET A 1 -14.55 4.74 -10.55
CA MET A 1 -14.85 5.46 -9.28
C MET A 1 -14.02 4.81 -8.19
N LEU A 2 -13.26 5.59 -7.41
CA LEU A 2 -12.71 5.08 -6.16
C LEU A 2 -13.88 4.79 -5.22
N TYR A 3 -13.98 3.55 -4.74
CA TYR A 3 -14.94 3.18 -3.72
C TYR A 3 -14.20 2.66 -2.50
N PHE A 4 -14.82 2.83 -1.33
CA PHE A 4 -14.21 2.45 -0.06
C PHE A 4 -14.22 0.93 0.08
N ASP A 5 -13.07 0.31 -0.19
CA ASP A 5 -12.82 -1.10 0.05
C ASP A 5 -11.61 -1.23 0.99
N ARG A 6 -11.83 -1.90 2.13
CA ARG A 6 -10.79 -2.04 3.16
C ARG A 6 -9.61 -2.89 2.70
N PHE A 7 -9.86 -3.89 1.86
CA PHE A 7 -8.80 -4.76 1.31
C PHE A 7 -7.98 -3.99 0.29
N ASP A 8 -8.61 -3.29 -0.67
CA ASP A 8 -7.90 -2.50 -1.67
C ASP A 8 -7.00 -1.43 -1.03
N ILE A 9 -7.50 -0.77 0.03
CA ILE A 9 -6.71 0.19 0.81
C ILE A 9 -5.51 -0.51 1.47
N CYS A 10 -5.72 -1.63 2.15
CA CYS A 10 -4.63 -2.34 2.82
C CYS A 10 -3.58 -2.83 1.82
N GLU A 11 -4.01 -3.40 0.71
CA GLU A 11 -3.17 -3.90 -0.38
C GLU A 11 -2.33 -2.78 -1.01
N ALA A 12 -2.98 -1.67 -1.40
CA ALA A 12 -2.28 -0.54 -2.01
C ALA A 12 -1.25 0.09 -1.06
N TYR A 13 -1.61 0.29 0.22
CA TYR A 13 -0.69 0.84 1.22
C TYR A 13 0.44 -0.12 1.58
N TYR A 14 0.17 -1.44 1.63
CA TYR A 14 1.23 -2.43 1.84
C TYR A 14 2.25 -2.35 0.71
N LEU A 15 1.80 -2.41 -0.55
CA LEU A 15 2.68 -2.40 -1.70
C LEU A 15 3.45 -1.09 -1.79
N TYR A 16 2.78 0.05 -1.59
CA TYR A 16 3.43 1.35 -1.56
C TYR A 16 4.50 1.44 -0.46
N ALA A 17 4.21 0.94 0.73
CA ALA A 17 5.21 0.89 1.79
C ALA A 17 6.38 -0.03 1.40
N HIS A 18 6.11 -1.22 0.84
CA HIS A 18 7.12 -2.18 0.38
C HIS A 18 8.09 -1.60 -0.64
N ASP A 19 7.58 -0.88 -1.63
CA ASP A 19 8.39 -0.36 -2.72
C ASP A 19 9.20 0.89 -2.31
N TRP A 20 8.68 1.70 -1.37
CA TRP A 20 9.17 3.07 -1.15
C TRP A 20 9.64 3.39 0.28
N HIS A 21 9.61 2.43 1.22
CA HIS A 21 10.07 2.68 2.59
C HIS A 21 11.58 2.92 2.65
N GLY A 22 12.01 3.86 3.49
CA GLY A 22 13.42 4.20 3.69
C GLY A 22 14.12 3.29 4.71
N GLY A 23 13.79 2.00 4.74
CA GLY A 23 14.20 1.07 5.81
C GLY A 23 13.32 1.10 7.07
N GLN A 24 13.72 0.32 8.08
CA GLN A 24 12.93 0.00 9.29
C GLN A 24 12.58 1.23 10.15
N TRP A 25 13.41 2.28 10.09
CA TRP A 25 13.25 3.49 10.88
C TRP A 25 12.52 4.62 10.14
N SER A 26 12.09 4.37 8.90
CA SER A 26 11.36 5.37 8.12
C SER A 26 9.91 5.49 8.58
N ARG A 27 9.35 6.70 8.49
CA ARG A 27 7.93 6.95 8.79
C ARG A 27 6.99 6.06 7.97
N LEU A 28 7.38 5.72 6.75
CA LEU A 28 6.59 4.86 5.87
C LEU A 28 6.59 3.39 6.35
N TYR A 29 7.62 2.95 7.06
CA TYR A 29 7.68 1.60 7.63
C TYR A 29 6.58 1.36 8.69
N GLU A 30 6.09 2.41 9.36
CA GLU A 30 4.96 2.31 10.31
C GLU A 30 3.67 1.80 9.66
N VAL A 31 3.53 1.90 8.33
CA VAL A 31 2.40 1.33 7.61
C VAL A 31 2.32 -0.18 7.86
N PHE A 32 3.45 -0.89 7.90
CA PHE A 32 3.47 -2.32 8.18
C PHE A 32 2.96 -2.66 9.58
N ASP A 33 3.32 -1.86 10.59
CA ASP A 33 2.79 -2.05 11.96
C ASP A 33 1.26 -1.84 12.01
N ARG A 34 0.76 -0.81 11.33
CA ARG A 34 -0.69 -0.56 11.24
C ARG A 34 -1.42 -1.71 10.54
N LEU A 35 -0.88 -2.20 9.42
CA LEU A 35 -1.45 -3.34 8.70
C LEU A 35 -1.38 -4.64 9.51
N HIS A 36 -0.29 -4.84 10.26
CA HIS A 36 -0.16 -5.97 11.18
C HIS A 36 -1.23 -5.94 12.28
N LYS A 37 -1.52 -4.77 12.86
CA LYS A 37 -2.61 -4.58 13.84
C LYS A 37 -3.98 -4.90 13.25
N LEU A 38 -4.19 -4.61 11.97
CA LEU A 38 -5.40 -4.98 11.22
C LEU A 38 -5.45 -6.46 10.81
N LYS A 39 -4.43 -7.26 11.16
CA LYS A 39 -4.27 -8.66 10.75
C LYS A 39 -4.26 -8.85 9.22
N PHE A 40 -3.93 -7.79 8.48
CA PHE A 40 -3.74 -7.88 7.03
C PHE A 40 -2.49 -8.71 6.73
N LYS A 41 -2.62 -9.67 5.82
CA LYS A 41 -1.54 -10.58 5.40
C LYS A 41 -1.60 -10.73 3.88
N PRO A 42 -0.69 -10.08 3.13
CA PRO A 42 -0.64 -10.27 1.68
C PRO A 42 -0.18 -11.69 1.35
N GLY A 43 -0.62 -12.19 0.20
CA GLY A 43 -0.14 -13.47 -0.33
C GLY A 43 1.34 -13.40 -0.74
N PRO A 44 2.03 -14.55 -0.85
CA PRO A 44 3.45 -14.60 -1.21
C PRO A 44 3.76 -14.09 -2.63
N LEU A 45 2.76 -14.08 -3.52
CA LEU A 45 2.87 -13.57 -4.90
C LEU A 45 2.17 -12.22 -5.08
N PHE A 46 2.07 -11.45 -4.00
CA PHE A 46 1.42 -10.14 -4.01
C PHE A 46 2.30 -9.09 -4.70
N GLY A 47 1.73 -8.35 -5.64
CA GLY A 47 2.41 -7.29 -6.39
C GLY A 47 1.44 -6.38 -7.12
N TYR A 48 1.94 -5.39 -7.86
CA TYR A 48 1.08 -4.40 -8.53
C TYR A 48 0.04 -5.04 -9.48
N TRP A 49 0.43 -6.12 -10.17
CA TRP A 49 -0.46 -6.84 -11.07
C TRP A 49 -1.64 -7.50 -10.37
N SER A 50 -1.51 -7.87 -9.08
CA SER A 50 -2.57 -8.51 -8.32
C SER A 50 -3.56 -7.52 -7.72
N LEU A 51 -3.27 -6.22 -7.74
CA LEU A 51 -4.20 -5.19 -7.27
C LEU A 51 -5.43 -5.12 -8.17
N SER A 52 -6.59 -4.92 -7.53
CA SER A 52 -7.80 -4.49 -8.22
C SER A 52 -7.58 -3.12 -8.91
N GLU A 53 -8.50 -2.74 -9.80
CA GLU A 53 -8.47 -1.41 -10.42
C GLU A 53 -8.52 -0.29 -9.37
N ASN A 54 -9.31 -0.46 -8.30
CA ASN A 54 -9.39 0.51 -7.22
C ASN A 54 -8.08 0.57 -6.42
N GLY A 55 -7.48 -0.60 -6.10
CA GLY A 55 -6.18 -0.68 -5.45
C GLY A 55 -5.05 -0.01 -6.26
N LYS A 56 -5.03 -0.22 -7.58
CA LYS A 56 -4.08 0.45 -8.50
C LYS A 56 -4.23 1.96 -8.45
N ASN A 57 -5.46 2.47 -8.50
CA ASN A 57 -5.73 3.91 -8.41
C ASN A 57 -5.25 4.50 -7.08
N ILE A 58 -5.44 3.80 -5.95
CA ILE A 58 -4.92 4.23 -4.65
C ILE A 58 -3.38 4.24 -4.65
N TYR A 59 -2.75 3.16 -5.12
CA TYR A 59 -1.29 3.04 -5.19
C TYR A 59 -0.67 4.14 -6.07
N ASN A 60 -1.18 4.33 -7.29
CA ASN A 60 -0.70 5.34 -8.22
C ASN A 60 -0.82 6.75 -7.62
N GLY A 61 -1.94 7.05 -6.96
CA GLY A 61 -2.10 8.33 -6.27
C GLY A 61 -1.12 8.54 -5.10
N LEU A 62 -0.69 7.47 -4.41
CA LEU A 62 0.36 7.55 -3.37
C LEU A 62 1.73 7.85 -4.00
N VAL A 63 2.06 7.18 -5.10
CA VAL A 63 3.32 7.36 -5.84
C VAL A 63 3.40 8.76 -6.44
N GLU A 64 2.35 9.23 -7.11
CA GLU A 64 2.28 10.59 -7.66
C GLU A 64 2.49 11.66 -6.57
N ARG A 65 1.79 11.54 -5.44
CA ARG A 65 1.96 12.47 -4.30
C ARG A 65 3.37 12.47 -3.72
N ARG A 66 4.10 11.36 -3.83
CA ARG A 66 5.49 11.28 -3.40
C ARG A 66 6.43 12.01 -4.36
N HIS A 67 6.24 11.87 -5.68
CA HIS A 67 7.08 12.52 -6.69
C HIS A 67 6.87 14.03 -6.79
N MET A 68 5.78 14.56 -6.23
CA MET A 68 5.52 16.00 -6.14
C MET A 68 6.13 16.66 -4.88
N GLN A 69 6.77 15.91 -3.99
CA GLN A 69 7.46 16.41 -2.78
C GLN A 69 8.97 16.49 -3.01
#